data_AF-A0A5R9LR24-F1
#
_entry.id   AF-A0A5R9LR24-F1
#
_cell.length_a   1.000
_cell.length_b   1.000
_cell.length_c   1.000
_cell.angle_alpha   90.00
_cell.angle_beta   90.00
_cell.angle_gamma   90.00
#
_symmetry.space_group_name_H-M   'P 1'
#
loop_
_entity.id
_entity.type
_entity.pdbx_description
1 polymer ?
#
loop_
_entity_poly.entity_id
_entity_poly.type
_entity_poly.pdbx_seq_one_letter_code
_entity_poly.pdbx_strand_id
1 'polypeptide(L)'
;MHPANAPGAGAPFPANAPALPQRPDDDLRIGVIGLGLRGSLAETAHRPGAGARVIAVADLDPAVRAEAATRFPGAAVTDDYRAILGSADIDAVLVLTPDHTHADLACEALRAGKPVLVEKPLDITVERCDAILRTAYETGTRLYVGHNMRHMPVVRLMRDLITRGDIGEVKTVWVRHFVGHGGDFYFKDWHAERRYTTGLLLQKAAHDLDVLHWLAGGYTRQVQALGDLMVYGAPDADRRAPGEPKAAGWLDDDNWPPRSQRDLNPVIDVEDVSLVNLRLDNGVLAAYQQCHFTPDYWRNYTVIGDAGRLENFGDGPGAVVKVWNARRSGHRPEADAVHPVPDLQDDAFHGGADPLLIDEFLRFARDGGPTDTAPVAARMAVAAGAQATASLRDGGTPRTVPPLDAALAAYFAAHQSRPYRPGPGQPPSTNSHAVLDD
;
A
#
# COMPACT_ATOMS: atom_id res chain seq x y z
N MET A 1 21.29 14.18 32.63
CA MET A 1 20.85 15.55 32.26
C MET A 1 21.06 15.70 30.76
N HIS A 2 20.00 15.55 29.97
CA HIS A 2 20.00 15.84 28.53
C HIS A 2 19.10 17.06 28.30
N PRO A 3 19.52 18.08 27.54
CA PRO A 3 18.72 19.26 27.35
C PRO A 3 17.61 18.99 26.32
N ALA A 4 16.42 19.49 26.65
CA ALA A 4 15.27 19.54 25.77
C ALA A 4 15.47 20.61 24.69
N ASN A 5 15.25 20.25 23.43
CA ASN A 5 15.17 21.21 22.33
C ASN A 5 13.69 21.55 22.09
N ALA A 6 13.35 22.84 22.26
CA ALA A 6 12.09 23.42 21.80
C ALA A 6 12.18 23.70 20.28
N PRO A 7 11.09 23.53 19.50
CA PRO A 7 11.11 23.85 18.07
C PRO A 7 10.93 25.36 17.86
N GLY A 8 11.92 25.98 17.24
CA GLY A 8 11.86 27.38 16.78
C GLY A 8 10.95 27.53 15.55
N ALA A 9 10.28 28.69 15.48
CA ALA A 9 9.42 29.09 14.36
C ALA A 9 10.21 29.11 13.03
N GLY A 10 9.78 28.29 12.08
CA GLY A 10 10.40 28.16 10.76
C GLY A 10 10.02 29.29 9.80
N ALA A 11 11.00 29.80 9.09
CA ALA A 11 10.83 30.69 7.94
C ALA A 11 10.05 29.99 6.79
N PRO A 12 9.34 30.72 5.92
CA PRO A 12 8.55 30.13 4.85
C PRO A 12 9.46 29.48 3.78
N PHE A 13 9.25 28.19 3.52
CA PHE A 13 9.92 27.43 2.46
C PHE A 13 9.35 27.80 1.08
N PRO A 14 10.16 27.97 0.02
CA PRO A 14 9.64 28.13 -1.34
C PRO A 14 9.20 26.77 -1.94
N ALA A 15 8.14 26.80 -2.74
CA ALA A 15 7.35 25.66 -3.16
C ALA A 15 8.06 24.65 -4.10
N ASN A 16 7.84 23.36 -3.82
CA ASN A 16 7.95 22.25 -4.76
C ASN A 16 6.93 22.39 -5.90
N ALA A 17 6.86 21.40 -6.80
CA ALA A 17 5.91 21.27 -7.91
C ALA A 17 4.69 22.21 -7.80
N PRO A 18 4.44 23.05 -8.82
CA PRO A 18 3.49 24.16 -8.70
C PRO A 18 2.15 23.67 -8.14
N ALA A 19 1.58 24.43 -7.21
CA ALA A 19 0.21 24.18 -6.76
C ALA A 19 -0.71 24.07 -7.97
N LEU A 20 -1.63 23.11 -7.94
CA LEU A 20 -2.59 22.96 -9.04
C LEU A 20 -3.45 24.23 -9.13
N PRO A 21 -3.81 24.67 -10.36
CA PRO A 21 -4.56 25.91 -10.54
C PRO A 21 -5.92 25.86 -9.81
N GLN A 22 -6.22 26.89 -9.03
CA GLN A 22 -7.52 27.02 -8.35
C GLN A 22 -8.61 27.39 -9.36
N ARG A 23 -9.74 26.66 -9.32
CA ARG A 23 -10.88 26.84 -10.24
C ARG A 23 -12.16 27.23 -9.50
N PRO A 24 -13.16 27.80 -10.20
CA PRO A 24 -14.40 28.31 -9.59
C PRO A 24 -15.20 27.25 -8.82
N ASP A 25 -15.04 25.97 -9.17
CA ASP A 25 -15.70 24.82 -8.55
C ASP A 25 -14.82 24.06 -7.54
N ASP A 26 -13.56 24.47 -7.33
CA ASP A 26 -12.53 23.93 -6.41
C ASP A 26 -12.27 22.40 -6.45
N ASP A 27 -12.97 21.68 -7.32
CA ASP A 27 -12.81 20.24 -7.51
C ASP A 27 -11.53 19.92 -8.28
N LEU A 28 -10.74 18.98 -7.77
CA LEU A 28 -9.73 18.30 -8.58
C LEU A 28 -10.41 17.44 -9.64
N ARG A 29 -10.05 17.62 -10.91
CA ARG A 29 -10.56 16.81 -12.02
C ARG A 29 -9.70 15.56 -12.18
N ILE A 30 -10.28 14.42 -11.84
CA ILE A 30 -9.61 13.13 -11.74
C ILE A 30 -9.78 12.34 -13.04
N GLY A 31 -8.67 11.81 -13.55
CA GLY A 31 -8.65 10.78 -14.57
C GLY A 31 -8.43 9.41 -13.94
N VAL A 32 -9.15 8.40 -14.41
CA VAL A 32 -9.06 7.03 -13.90
C VAL A 32 -8.56 6.11 -15.01
N ILE A 33 -7.50 5.35 -14.73
CA ILE A 33 -6.97 4.32 -15.62
C ILE A 33 -7.18 2.97 -14.94
N GLY A 34 -8.08 2.16 -15.49
CA GLY A 34 -8.60 0.93 -14.89
C GLY A 34 -9.78 1.19 -13.96
N LEU A 35 -10.90 0.49 -14.16
CA LEU A 35 -12.09 0.56 -13.30
C LEU A 35 -12.60 -0.85 -12.93
N GLY A 36 -11.66 -1.74 -12.60
CA GLY A 36 -11.95 -3.11 -12.13
C GLY A 36 -12.38 -3.16 -10.66
N LEU A 37 -11.98 -4.21 -9.94
CA LEU A 37 -12.39 -4.44 -8.54
C LEU A 37 -12.00 -3.32 -7.57
N ARG A 38 -10.97 -2.52 -7.90
CA ARG A 38 -10.56 -1.34 -7.11
C ARG A 38 -11.21 -0.03 -7.59
N GLY A 39 -12.17 -0.09 -8.52
CA GLY A 39 -12.93 1.07 -9.01
C GLY A 39 -13.71 1.82 -7.91
N SER A 40 -13.98 1.18 -6.77
CA SER A 40 -14.57 1.83 -5.59
C SER A 40 -13.73 3.02 -5.06
N LEU A 41 -12.41 3.03 -5.30
CA LEU A 41 -11.57 4.20 -4.99
C LEU A 41 -11.91 5.41 -5.85
N ALA A 42 -12.24 5.19 -7.14
CA ALA A 42 -12.69 6.25 -8.02
C ALA A 42 -14.08 6.76 -7.61
N GLU A 43 -14.97 5.87 -7.17
CA GLU A 43 -16.29 6.25 -6.61
C GLU A 43 -16.13 7.09 -5.34
N THR A 44 -15.26 6.65 -4.42
CA THR A 44 -14.92 7.39 -3.20
C THR A 44 -14.34 8.78 -3.50
N ALA A 45 -13.54 8.89 -4.55
CA ALA A 45 -12.97 10.16 -5.00
C ALA A 45 -13.99 11.07 -5.72
N HIS A 46 -15.02 10.51 -6.35
CA HIS A 46 -16.01 11.28 -7.11
C HIS A 46 -17.02 11.95 -6.18
N ARG A 47 -16.71 13.17 -5.75
CA ARG A 47 -17.56 14.00 -4.89
C ARG A 47 -17.73 15.40 -5.51
N PRO A 48 -18.48 15.53 -6.63
CA PRO A 48 -18.64 16.80 -7.33
C PRO A 48 -19.16 17.93 -6.41
N GLY A 49 -18.43 19.04 -6.36
CA GLY A 49 -18.70 20.19 -5.48
C GLY A 49 -18.15 20.04 -4.07
N ALA A 50 -17.46 18.93 -3.79
CA ALA A 50 -16.86 18.59 -2.50
C ALA A 50 -15.41 18.10 -2.66
N GLY A 51 -14.66 18.74 -3.56
CA GLY A 51 -13.19 18.72 -3.60
C GLY A 51 -12.59 17.87 -4.70
N ALA A 52 -13.33 16.96 -5.33
CA ALA A 52 -12.86 16.20 -6.48
C ALA A 52 -14.01 15.61 -7.31
N ARG A 53 -13.79 15.47 -8.62
CA ARG A 53 -14.70 14.75 -9.52
C ARG A 53 -13.93 13.96 -10.56
N VAL A 54 -14.34 12.72 -10.76
CA VAL A 54 -13.93 11.92 -11.93
C VAL A 54 -14.55 12.53 -13.19
N ILE A 55 -13.70 12.89 -14.17
CA ILE A 55 -14.15 13.44 -15.47
C ILE A 55 -13.71 12.60 -16.66
N ALA A 56 -12.84 11.62 -16.47
CA ALA A 56 -12.43 10.71 -17.51
C ALA A 56 -12.08 9.32 -16.96
N VAL A 57 -12.46 8.27 -17.68
CA VAL A 57 -12.16 6.87 -17.36
C VAL A 57 -11.61 6.17 -18.60
N ALA A 58 -10.50 5.47 -18.45
CA ALA A 58 -9.92 4.60 -19.46
C ALA A 58 -9.92 3.16 -18.97
N ASP A 59 -10.54 2.26 -19.73
CA ASP A 59 -10.50 0.82 -19.46
C ASP A 59 -10.51 0.04 -20.77
N LEU A 60 -9.78 -1.07 -20.85
CA LEU A 60 -9.71 -1.92 -22.05
C LEU A 60 -10.97 -2.77 -22.22
N ASP A 61 -11.68 -3.09 -21.14
CA ASP A 61 -12.90 -3.90 -21.20
C ASP A 61 -14.13 -3.04 -21.58
N PRO A 62 -14.81 -3.32 -22.71
CA PRO A 62 -16.00 -2.59 -23.11
C PRO A 62 -17.15 -2.66 -22.09
N ALA A 63 -17.27 -3.74 -21.31
CA ALA A 63 -18.28 -3.86 -20.27
C ALA A 63 -17.99 -2.88 -19.13
N VAL A 64 -16.74 -2.80 -18.69
CA VAL A 64 -16.30 -1.84 -17.67
C VAL A 64 -16.49 -0.40 -18.15
N ARG A 65 -16.21 -0.10 -19.43
CA ARG A 65 -16.48 1.22 -20.01
C ARG A 65 -17.98 1.57 -20.01
N ALA A 66 -18.85 0.61 -20.29
CA ALA A 66 -20.30 0.83 -20.22
C ALA A 66 -20.77 1.15 -18.79
N GLU A 67 -20.20 0.47 -17.79
CA GLU A 67 -20.45 0.76 -16.37
C GLU A 67 -19.85 2.10 -15.92
N ALA A 68 -18.69 2.50 -16.45
CA ALA A 68 -18.07 3.79 -16.11
C ALA A 68 -18.99 4.97 -16.45
N ALA A 69 -19.71 4.90 -17.58
CA ALA A 69 -20.64 5.95 -18.01
C ALA A 69 -21.86 6.08 -17.07
N THR A 70 -22.26 5.00 -16.39
CA THR A 70 -23.35 5.02 -15.41
C THR A 70 -22.86 5.45 -14.03
N ARG A 71 -21.67 4.99 -13.61
CA ARG A 71 -21.04 5.36 -12.33
C ARG A 71 -20.61 6.82 -12.28
N PHE A 72 -20.17 7.38 -13.42
CA PHE A 72 -19.68 8.76 -13.52
C PHE A 72 -20.38 9.51 -14.67
N PRO A 73 -21.64 9.94 -14.48
CA PRO A 73 -22.38 10.66 -15.51
C PRO A 73 -21.61 11.90 -16.01
N GLY A 74 -21.37 11.97 -17.32
CA GLY A 74 -20.66 13.07 -17.96
C GLY A 74 -19.13 12.92 -18.04
N ALA A 75 -18.56 11.85 -17.47
CA ALA A 75 -17.15 11.53 -17.68
C ALA A 75 -16.88 11.06 -19.12
N ALA A 76 -15.75 11.47 -19.68
CA ALA A 76 -15.27 10.94 -20.96
C ALA A 76 -14.79 9.49 -20.76
N VAL A 77 -15.33 8.54 -21.53
CA VAL A 77 -14.96 7.12 -21.44
C VAL A 77 -14.22 6.69 -22.71
N THR A 78 -13.06 6.05 -22.55
CA THR A 78 -12.17 5.67 -23.65
C THR A 78 -11.47 4.34 -23.36
N ASP A 79 -10.90 3.70 -24.37
CA ASP A 79 -9.97 2.57 -24.25
C ASP A 79 -8.49 3.00 -24.32
N ASP A 80 -8.21 4.27 -24.62
CA ASP A 80 -6.85 4.82 -24.69
C ASP A 80 -6.57 5.78 -23.53
N TYR A 81 -5.81 5.31 -22.54
CA TYR A 81 -5.43 6.12 -21.39
C TYR A 81 -4.61 7.37 -21.79
N ARG A 82 -4.00 7.40 -22.98
CA ARG A 82 -3.24 8.58 -23.43
C ARG A 82 -4.13 9.79 -23.65
N ALA A 83 -5.41 9.59 -23.95
CA ALA A 83 -6.38 10.69 -24.00
C ALA A 83 -6.54 11.37 -22.62
N ILE A 84 -6.45 10.60 -21.53
CA ILE A 84 -6.44 11.14 -20.16
C ILE A 84 -5.13 11.89 -19.90
N LEU A 85 -3.99 11.28 -20.22
CA LEU A 85 -2.67 11.88 -19.94
C LEU A 85 -2.39 13.13 -20.77
N GLY A 86 -2.88 13.19 -22.01
CA GLY A 86 -2.76 14.35 -22.89
C GLY A 86 -3.74 15.48 -22.60
N SER A 87 -4.77 15.23 -21.77
CA SER A 87 -5.79 16.25 -21.49
C SER A 87 -5.29 17.29 -20.49
N ALA A 88 -5.35 18.56 -20.87
CA ALA A 88 -5.17 19.70 -19.96
C ALA A 88 -6.30 19.79 -18.92
N ASP A 89 -7.38 19.03 -19.11
CA ASP A 89 -8.50 18.99 -18.20
C ASP A 89 -8.33 18.03 -17.02
N ILE A 90 -7.25 17.25 -16.98
CA ILE A 90 -7.00 16.31 -15.88
C ILE A 90 -5.94 16.88 -14.94
N ASP A 91 -6.30 17.01 -13.67
CA ASP A 91 -5.43 17.55 -12.63
C ASP A 91 -4.67 16.46 -11.86
N ALA A 92 -5.24 15.27 -11.71
CA ALA A 92 -4.60 14.10 -11.08
C ALA A 92 -5.13 12.78 -11.65
N VAL A 93 -4.38 11.68 -11.47
CA VAL A 93 -4.71 10.36 -12.04
C VAL A 93 -4.74 9.29 -10.96
N LEU A 94 -5.75 8.41 -11.03
CA LEU A 94 -5.80 7.14 -10.32
C LEU A 94 -5.41 6.01 -11.28
N VAL A 95 -4.38 5.24 -10.96
CA VAL A 95 -3.98 4.03 -11.68
C VAL A 95 -4.42 2.82 -10.86
N LEU A 96 -5.47 2.15 -11.32
CA LEU A 96 -6.18 1.06 -10.64
C LEU A 96 -6.23 -0.21 -11.52
N THR A 97 -5.19 -0.41 -12.34
CA THR A 97 -5.05 -1.51 -13.30
C THR A 97 -4.43 -2.76 -12.65
N PRO A 98 -4.25 -3.87 -13.39
CA PRO A 98 -3.49 -5.01 -12.87
C PRO A 98 -2.02 -4.67 -12.57
N ASP A 99 -1.49 -5.25 -11.49
CA ASP A 99 -0.21 -4.88 -10.85
C ASP A 99 0.98 -4.72 -11.79
N HIS A 100 1.13 -5.62 -12.77
CA HIS A 100 2.25 -5.63 -13.71
C HIS A 100 2.29 -4.43 -14.66
N THR A 101 1.19 -3.69 -14.77
CA THR A 101 1.06 -2.52 -15.65
C THR A 101 1.39 -1.21 -14.94
N HIS A 102 1.49 -1.23 -13.60
CA HIS A 102 1.58 -0.02 -12.78
C HIS A 102 2.76 0.88 -13.18
N ALA A 103 3.96 0.33 -13.35
CA ALA A 103 5.11 1.17 -13.66
C ALA A 103 5.01 1.89 -15.00
N ASP A 104 4.49 1.23 -16.04
CA ASP A 104 4.39 1.86 -17.35
C ASP A 104 3.38 3.03 -17.28
N LEU A 105 2.19 2.78 -16.72
CA LEU A 105 1.12 3.76 -16.62
C LEU A 105 1.45 4.92 -15.66
N ALA A 106 1.97 4.60 -14.46
CA ALA A 106 2.34 5.60 -13.47
C ALA A 106 3.51 6.46 -13.96
N CYS A 107 4.53 5.87 -14.60
CA CYS A 107 5.64 6.66 -15.14
C CYS A 107 5.19 7.60 -16.26
N GLU A 108 4.30 7.16 -17.15
CA GLU A 108 3.74 8.04 -18.19
C GLU A 108 2.92 9.20 -17.58
N ALA A 109 2.08 8.92 -16.58
CA ALA A 109 1.31 9.96 -15.89
C ALA A 109 2.20 10.96 -15.13
N LEU A 110 3.25 10.47 -14.45
CA LEU A 110 4.23 11.32 -13.76
C LEU A 110 4.99 12.21 -14.75
N ARG A 111 5.39 11.69 -15.93
CA ARG A 111 6.03 12.46 -17.01
C ARG A 111 5.11 13.48 -17.65
N ALA A 112 3.80 13.20 -17.70
CA ALA A 112 2.78 14.16 -18.10
C ALA A 112 2.54 15.27 -17.05
N GLY A 113 3.25 15.24 -15.91
CA GLY A 113 3.15 16.25 -14.86
C GLY A 113 1.91 16.11 -13.99
N LYS A 114 1.22 14.97 -14.02
CA LYS A 114 -0.02 14.72 -13.27
C LYS A 114 0.30 13.97 -11.98
N PRO A 115 -0.06 14.49 -10.78
CA PRO A 115 -0.06 13.72 -9.55
C PRO A 115 -0.76 12.37 -9.71
N VAL A 116 -0.14 11.30 -9.20
CA VAL A 116 -0.61 9.92 -9.38
C VAL A 116 -0.87 9.26 -8.05
N LEU A 117 -2.05 8.69 -7.88
CA LEU A 117 -2.26 7.56 -6.97
C LEU A 117 -2.12 6.29 -7.78
N VAL A 118 -1.19 5.42 -7.39
CA VAL A 118 -1.04 4.08 -7.96
C VAL A 118 -1.44 3.04 -6.93
N GLU A 119 -2.30 2.12 -7.32
CA GLU A 119 -2.68 1.00 -6.45
C GLU A 119 -1.47 0.13 -6.08
N LYS A 120 -1.62 -0.63 -5.00
CA LYS A 120 -0.60 -1.56 -4.54
C LYS A 120 -0.82 -2.95 -5.14
N PRO A 121 0.22 -3.81 -5.21
CA PRO A 121 1.64 -3.48 -5.01
C PRO A 121 2.12 -2.43 -6.01
N LEU A 122 3.18 -1.69 -5.66
CA LEU A 122 3.65 -0.58 -6.48
C LEU A 122 4.00 -1.02 -7.92
N ASP A 123 4.56 -2.21 -8.07
CA ASP A 123 4.65 -3.02 -9.30
C ASP A 123 5.01 -4.47 -8.86
N ILE A 124 5.17 -5.40 -9.80
CA ILE A 124 5.49 -6.80 -9.52
C ILE A 124 7.00 -7.09 -9.52
N THR A 125 7.84 -6.12 -9.87
CA THR A 125 9.30 -6.22 -9.72
C THR A 125 9.88 -5.03 -8.98
N VAL A 126 11.04 -5.26 -8.36
CA VAL A 126 11.76 -4.23 -7.60
C VAL A 126 12.27 -3.15 -8.53
N GLU A 127 12.77 -3.55 -9.70
CA GLU A 127 13.35 -2.66 -10.70
C GLU A 127 12.29 -1.70 -11.27
N ARG A 128 11.06 -2.18 -11.46
CA ARG A 128 9.93 -1.38 -11.92
C ARG A 128 9.42 -0.44 -10.85
N CYS A 129 9.39 -0.88 -9.58
CA CYS A 129 9.16 0.02 -8.45
C CYS A 129 10.20 1.16 -8.40
N ASP A 130 11.49 0.82 -8.57
CA ASP A 130 12.57 1.81 -8.61
C ASP A 130 12.43 2.78 -9.79
N ALA A 131 11.90 2.32 -10.93
CA ALA A 131 11.60 3.18 -12.07
C ALA A 131 10.49 4.20 -11.77
N ILE A 132 9.44 3.81 -11.06
CA ILE A 132 8.37 4.72 -10.62
C ILE A 132 8.93 5.78 -9.67
N LEU A 133 9.64 5.35 -8.63
CA LEU A 133 10.25 6.27 -7.65
C LEU A 133 11.23 7.23 -8.32
N ARG A 134 12.06 6.73 -9.23
CA ARG A 134 13.00 7.55 -10.00
C ARG A 134 12.28 8.54 -10.91
N THR A 135 11.22 8.13 -11.59
CA THR A 135 10.44 9.03 -12.44
C THR A 135 9.82 10.16 -11.62
N ALA A 136 9.19 9.85 -10.48
CA ALA A 136 8.64 10.87 -9.58
C ALA A 136 9.73 11.80 -9.03
N TYR A 137 10.90 11.26 -8.69
CA TYR A 137 12.06 12.04 -8.30
C TYR A 137 12.51 12.99 -9.41
N GLU A 138 12.68 12.51 -10.64
CA GLU A 138 13.20 13.26 -11.79
C GLU A 138 12.25 14.37 -12.24
N THR A 139 10.95 14.04 -12.39
CA THR A 139 9.93 14.99 -12.82
C THR A 139 9.52 15.96 -11.72
N GLY A 140 9.69 15.57 -10.45
CA GLY A 140 9.15 16.30 -9.30
C GLY A 140 7.63 16.16 -9.16
N THR A 141 7.00 15.30 -9.97
CA THR A 141 5.55 15.05 -9.92
C THR A 141 5.23 14.17 -8.72
N ARG A 142 4.13 14.51 -8.04
CA ARG A 142 3.69 13.85 -6.81
C ARG A 142 3.25 12.41 -7.07
N LEU A 143 3.84 11.48 -6.33
CA LEU A 143 3.49 10.05 -6.32
C LEU A 143 2.84 9.68 -4.98
N TYR A 144 1.73 8.97 -5.04
CA TYR A 144 1.01 8.46 -3.89
C TYR A 144 0.68 6.98 -4.12
N VAL A 145 0.68 6.16 -3.06
CA VAL A 145 0.51 4.71 -3.18
C VAL A 145 -0.69 4.23 -2.37
N GLY A 146 -1.47 3.30 -2.94
CA GLY A 146 -2.69 2.72 -2.35
C GLY A 146 -2.52 1.82 -1.12
N HIS A 147 -1.60 2.14 -0.20
CA HIS A 147 -1.41 1.42 1.07
C HIS A 147 -2.49 1.80 2.10
N ASN A 148 -3.75 1.48 1.80
CA ASN A 148 -4.90 1.79 2.66
C ASN A 148 -4.75 1.27 4.11
N MET A 149 -4.08 0.13 4.33
CA MET A 149 -3.94 -0.47 5.66
C MET A 149 -3.27 0.41 6.71
N ARG A 150 -2.52 1.45 6.31
CA ARG A 150 -2.00 2.45 7.27
C ARG A 150 -3.09 3.32 7.90
N HIS A 151 -4.24 3.44 7.24
CA HIS A 151 -5.41 4.16 7.72
C HIS A 151 -6.41 3.25 8.46
N MET A 152 -6.19 1.93 8.51
CA MET A 152 -7.05 1.03 9.27
C MET A 152 -6.99 1.36 10.77
N PRO A 153 -8.15 1.51 11.46
CA PRO A 153 -8.19 1.86 12.88
C PRO A 153 -7.38 0.92 13.77
N VAL A 154 -7.43 -0.39 13.51
CA VAL A 154 -6.66 -1.38 14.28
C VAL A 154 -5.15 -1.19 14.14
N VAL A 155 -4.66 -0.86 12.94
CA VAL A 155 -3.23 -0.64 12.69
C VAL A 155 -2.76 0.66 13.35
N ARG A 156 -3.55 1.74 13.25
CA ARG A 156 -3.24 3.01 13.91
C ARG A 156 -3.24 2.86 15.43
N LEU A 157 -4.23 2.16 15.99
CA LEU A 157 -4.27 1.87 17.42
C LEU A 157 -3.02 1.09 17.86
N MET A 158 -2.64 0.02 17.17
CA MET A 158 -1.40 -0.70 17.48
C MET A 158 -0.18 0.20 17.43
N ARG A 159 -0.08 1.07 16.40
CA ARG A 159 1.00 2.03 16.26
C ARG A 159 1.05 3.01 17.44
N ASP A 160 -0.10 3.53 17.88
CA ASP A 160 -0.20 4.45 19.02
C ASP A 160 0.21 3.80 20.35
N LEU A 161 -0.18 2.54 20.57
CA LEU A 161 0.23 1.78 21.76
C LEU A 161 1.75 1.56 21.78
N ILE A 162 2.35 1.27 20.62
CA ILE A 162 3.80 1.10 20.48
C ILE A 162 4.53 2.41 20.74
N THR A 163 4.10 3.51 20.12
CA THR A 163 4.77 4.81 20.25
C THR A 163 4.61 5.40 21.64
N ARG A 164 3.52 5.08 22.36
CA ARG A 164 3.34 5.42 23.78
C ARG A 164 4.29 4.65 24.71
N GLY A 165 4.87 3.55 24.24
CA GLY A 165 5.82 2.73 24.99
C GLY A 165 5.18 1.61 25.80
N ASP A 166 3.91 1.24 25.54
CA ASP A 166 3.16 0.24 26.32
C ASP A 166 3.81 -1.15 26.34
N ILE A 167 4.68 -1.42 25.36
CA ILE A 167 5.44 -2.67 25.21
C ILE A 167 6.97 -2.46 25.19
N GLY A 168 7.47 -1.24 25.44
CA GLY A 168 8.89 -0.90 25.33
C GLY A 168 9.38 -0.82 23.88
N GLU A 169 10.66 -1.13 23.65
CA GLU A 169 11.26 -1.12 22.32
C GLU A 169 10.92 -2.42 21.57
N VAL A 170 10.37 -2.32 20.36
CA VAL A 170 10.00 -3.51 19.55
C VAL A 170 11.23 -4.35 19.24
N LYS A 171 11.14 -5.67 19.49
CA LYS A 171 12.21 -6.65 19.21
C LYS A 171 11.78 -7.71 18.20
N THR A 172 10.50 -8.04 18.14
CA THR A 172 9.96 -8.96 17.13
C THR A 172 8.50 -8.72 16.77
N VAL A 173 8.13 -9.09 15.55
CA VAL A 173 6.75 -9.04 15.04
C VAL A 173 6.40 -10.37 14.40
N TRP A 174 5.28 -10.96 14.79
CA TRP A 174 4.73 -12.16 14.16
C TRP A 174 3.40 -11.83 13.52
N VAL A 175 3.20 -12.25 12.28
CA VAL A 175 1.97 -12.00 11.54
C VAL A 175 1.43 -13.31 11.00
N ARG A 176 0.19 -13.61 11.35
CA ARG A 176 -0.59 -14.72 10.77
C ARG A 176 -1.73 -14.14 9.97
N HIS A 177 -1.80 -14.50 8.71
CA HIS A 177 -2.83 -14.03 7.80
C HIS A 177 -3.64 -15.22 7.28
N PHE A 178 -4.89 -15.25 7.69
CA PHE A 178 -5.89 -16.21 7.24
C PHE A 178 -6.63 -15.53 6.08
N VAL A 179 -6.48 -16.06 4.87
CA VAL A 179 -7.05 -15.49 3.64
C VAL A 179 -8.17 -16.40 3.16
N GLY A 180 -9.28 -16.46 3.90
CA GLY A 180 -10.31 -17.49 3.68
C GLY A 180 -10.97 -17.47 2.30
N HIS A 181 -11.24 -16.28 1.76
CA HIS A 181 -11.67 -16.05 0.38
C HIS A 181 -10.51 -16.11 -0.64
N GLY A 182 -9.44 -16.82 -0.31
CA GLY A 182 -8.23 -16.86 -1.12
C GLY A 182 -8.49 -17.45 -2.50
N GLY A 183 -9.23 -18.56 -2.55
CA GLY A 183 -9.68 -19.21 -3.79
C GLY A 183 -10.37 -18.25 -4.74
N ASP A 184 -11.33 -17.48 -4.23
CA ASP A 184 -12.05 -16.46 -4.99
C ASP A 184 -11.12 -15.34 -5.44
N PHE A 185 -10.43 -14.66 -4.52
CA PHE A 185 -9.71 -13.44 -4.83
C PHE A 185 -8.42 -13.63 -5.64
N TYR A 186 -7.76 -14.79 -5.52
CA TYR A 186 -6.40 -14.98 -6.04
C TYR A 186 -6.26 -16.14 -7.03
N PHE A 187 -7.19 -17.10 -7.04
CA PHE A 187 -7.04 -18.32 -7.87
C PHE A 187 -8.03 -18.42 -9.02
N LYS A 188 -8.93 -17.43 -9.20
CA LYS A 188 -9.89 -17.38 -10.32
C LYS A 188 -9.48 -16.46 -11.47
N ASP A 189 -8.48 -15.58 -11.30
CA ASP A 189 -8.05 -14.65 -12.36
C ASP A 189 -6.53 -14.48 -12.45
N TRP A 190 -6.06 -13.40 -13.09
CA TRP A 190 -4.65 -13.14 -13.38
C TRP A 190 -3.74 -13.19 -12.14
N HIS A 191 -4.31 -13.04 -10.93
CA HIS A 191 -3.57 -13.17 -9.69
C HIS A 191 -2.87 -14.53 -9.53
N ALA A 192 -3.45 -15.58 -10.11
CA ALA A 192 -2.99 -16.97 -10.02
C ALA A 192 -1.69 -17.23 -10.81
N GLU A 193 -1.28 -16.27 -11.64
CA GLU A 193 -0.21 -16.43 -12.61
C GLU A 193 1.01 -15.57 -12.25
N ARG A 194 2.17 -16.20 -12.09
CA ARG A 194 3.45 -15.57 -11.75
C ARG A 194 3.83 -14.43 -12.68
N ARG A 195 3.47 -14.52 -13.97
CA ARG A 195 3.76 -13.48 -14.96
C ARG A 195 3.07 -12.14 -14.67
N TYR A 196 2.00 -12.15 -13.87
CA TYR A 196 1.23 -10.96 -13.54
C TYR A 196 1.34 -10.54 -12.06
N THR A 197 1.90 -11.38 -11.18
CA THR A 197 1.98 -11.10 -9.73
C THR A 197 3.33 -11.39 -9.08
N THR A 198 4.26 -12.07 -9.76
CA THR A 198 5.47 -12.71 -9.20
C THR A 198 5.17 -13.85 -8.21
N GLY A 199 4.31 -13.61 -7.22
CA GLY A 199 3.83 -14.56 -6.22
C GLY A 199 3.01 -13.85 -5.14
N LEU A 200 2.22 -14.60 -4.36
CA LEU A 200 1.33 -13.99 -3.36
C LEU A 200 2.08 -13.41 -2.15
N LEU A 201 3.37 -13.76 -1.95
CA LEU A 201 4.25 -13.08 -0.98
C LEU A 201 4.66 -11.67 -1.44
N LEU A 202 4.54 -11.35 -2.73
CA LEU A 202 4.64 -9.99 -3.21
C LEU A 202 3.25 -9.37 -3.24
N GLN A 203 2.31 -10.01 -3.92
CA GLN A 203 1.03 -9.40 -4.25
C GLN A 203 0.15 -9.16 -3.01
N LYS A 204 -0.12 -10.23 -2.25
CA LYS A 204 -1.00 -10.17 -1.08
C LYS A 204 -0.24 -9.64 0.13
N ALA A 205 0.94 -10.19 0.39
CA ALA A 205 1.70 -9.86 1.58
C ALA A 205 2.32 -8.46 1.57
N ALA A 206 2.40 -7.75 0.44
CA ALA A 206 2.92 -6.36 0.43
C ALA A 206 2.21 -5.46 1.43
N HIS A 207 0.90 -5.65 1.62
CA HIS A 207 0.14 -5.00 2.67
C HIS A 207 0.69 -5.26 4.07
N ASP A 208 0.83 -6.54 4.42
CA ASP A 208 1.24 -6.98 5.75
C ASP A 208 2.72 -6.70 6.02
N LEU A 209 3.56 -6.79 5.00
CA LEU A 209 4.97 -6.42 5.05
C LEU A 209 5.13 -4.92 5.31
N ASP A 210 4.31 -4.06 4.69
CA ASP A 210 4.29 -2.62 4.98
C ASP A 210 3.89 -2.33 6.42
N VAL A 211 2.80 -2.94 6.90
CA VAL A 211 2.35 -2.78 8.29
C VAL A 211 3.41 -3.28 9.26
N LEU A 212 4.01 -4.44 8.99
CA LEU A 212 5.09 -5.01 9.79
C LEU A 212 6.29 -4.04 9.86
N HIS A 213 6.75 -3.52 8.72
CA HIS A 213 7.84 -2.52 8.67
C HIS A 213 7.48 -1.28 9.48
N TRP A 214 6.24 -0.80 9.36
CA TRP A 214 5.79 0.41 10.03
C TRP A 214 5.71 0.24 11.55
N LEU A 215 5.13 -0.88 12.03
CA LEU A 215 5.06 -1.19 13.46
C LEU A 215 6.45 -1.46 14.05
N ALA A 216 7.34 -2.11 13.31
CA ALA A 216 8.72 -2.40 13.73
C ALA A 216 9.68 -1.20 13.61
N GLY A 217 9.33 -0.16 12.86
CA GLY A 217 10.17 1.02 12.66
C GLY A 217 11.45 0.75 11.85
N GLY A 218 11.41 -0.19 10.90
CA GLY A 218 12.55 -0.54 10.06
C GLY A 218 12.14 -1.35 8.83
N TYR A 219 13.05 -1.52 7.88
CA TYR A 219 12.79 -2.25 6.63
C TYR A 219 13.55 -3.56 6.57
N THR A 220 12.94 -4.57 5.94
CA THR A 220 13.60 -5.87 5.76
C THR A 220 14.87 -5.75 4.94
N ARG A 221 15.96 -6.35 5.43
CA ARG A 221 17.25 -6.48 4.76
C ARG A 221 17.56 -7.92 4.33
N GLN A 222 17.00 -8.91 5.03
CA GLN A 222 17.19 -10.33 4.70
C GLN A 222 15.89 -11.10 4.93
N VAL A 223 15.63 -12.07 4.05
CA VAL A 223 14.49 -12.98 4.14
C VAL A 223 14.90 -14.43 3.97
N GLN A 224 14.11 -15.33 4.53
CA GLN A 224 14.14 -16.76 4.24
C GLN A 224 12.69 -17.26 4.21
N ALA A 225 12.30 -18.03 3.21
CA ALA A 225 10.89 -18.42 3.04
C ALA A 225 10.70 -19.88 2.63
N LEU A 226 9.54 -20.43 2.97
CA LEU A 226 9.04 -21.72 2.51
C LEU A 226 7.56 -21.59 2.16
N GLY A 227 7.06 -22.46 1.29
CA GLY A 227 5.66 -22.49 0.90
C GLY A 227 5.48 -23.35 -0.34
N ASP A 228 4.23 -23.57 -0.72
CA ASP A 228 3.86 -24.50 -1.77
C ASP A 228 2.48 -24.15 -2.32
N LEU A 229 2.08 -24.82 -3.40
CA LEU A 229 0.73 -24.81 -3.97
C LEU A 229 0.05 -26.15 -3.62
N MET A 230 -0.62 -26.19 -2.47
CA MET A 230 -1.07 -27.44 -1.84
C MET A 230 -2.52 -27.80 -2.16
N VAL A 231 -3.41 -26.82 -2.32
CA VAL A 231 -4.85 -26.99 -2.47
C VAL A 231 -5.29 -26.65 -3.88
N TYR A 232 -5.00 -25.45 -4.36
CA TYR A 232 -5.50 -24.98 -5.67
C TYR A 232 -4.69 -25.54 -6.85
N GLY A 233 -3.53 -26.15 -6.57
CA GLY A 233 -2.73 -26.90 -7.55
C GLY A 233 -3.14 -28.34 -7.74
N ALA A 234 -4.17 -28.84 -7.04
CA ALA A 234 -4.55 -30.24 -7.09
C ALA A 234 -4.90 -30.67 -8.53
N PRO A 235 -4.51 -31.89 -8.97
CA PRO A 235 -4.78 -32.36 -10.33
C PRO A 235 -6.27 -32.45 -10.69
N ASP A 236 -7.13 -32.61 -9.68
CA ASP A 236 -8.58 -32.67 -9.76
C ASP A 236 -9.27 -31.31 -9.49
N ALA A 237 -8.50 -30.22 -9.39
CA ALA A 237 -9.05 -28.88 -9.25
C ALA A 237 -9.87 -28.50 -10.49
N ASP A 238 -11.07 -27.99 -10.26
CA ASP A 238 -11.97 -27.54 -11.32
C ASP A 238 -11.48 -26.19 -11.86
N ARG A 239 -10.96 -26.22 -13.09
CA ARG A 239 -10.38 -25.08 -13.80
C ARG A 239 -11.14 -24.83 -15.09
N ARG A 240 -11.31 -23.55 -15.43
CA ARG A 240 -11.81 -23.14 -16.73
C ARG A 240 -10.87 -23.56 -17.85
N ALA A 241 -11.40 -23.68 -19.06
CA ALA A 241 -10.58 -23.87 -20.25
C ALA A 241 -9.80 -22.59 -20.61
N PRO A 242 -8.62 -22.68 -21.24
CA PRO A 242 -7.91 -21.51 -21.74
C PRO A 242 -8.79 -20.66 -22.68
N GLY A 243 -8.94 -19.37 -22.38
CA GLY A 243 -9.76 -18.43 -23.16
C GLY A 243 -11.24 -18.40 -22.77
N GLU A 244 -11.69 -19.28 -21.88
CA GLU A 244 -13.04 -19.22 -21.32
C GLU A 244 -13.18 -18.02 -20.37
N PRO A 245 -14.20 -17.16 -20.53
CA PRO A 245 -14.40 -16.00 -19.65
C PRO A 245 -14.79 -16.44 -18.23
N LYS A 246 -14.67 -15.52 -17.25
CA LYS A 246 -15.21 -15.77 -15.90
C LYS A 246 -16.73 -15.73 -15.96
N ALA A 247 -17.39 -16.59 -15.20
CA ALA A 247 -18.84 -16.50 -15.03
C ALA A 247 -19.23 -15.14 -14.41
N ALA A 248 -20.44 -14.67 -14.71
CA ALA A 248 -21.01 -13.52 -13.99
C ALA A 248 -21.15 -13.89 -12.50
N GLY A 249 -20.74 -12.99 -11.60
CA GLY A 249 -20.76 -13.29 -10.16
C GLY A 249 -19.75 -14.35 -9.73
N TRP A 250 -18.61 -14.48 -10.42
CA TRP A 250 -17.55 -15.45 -10.09
C TRP A 250 -16.96 -15.31 -8.67
N LEU A 251 -17.15 -14.15 -8.03
CA LEU A 251 -16.83 -13.91 -6.62
C LEU A 251 -18.01 -14.36 -5.77
N ASP A 252 -17.79 -15.37 -4.93
CA ASP A 252 -18.79 -15.88 -4.01
C ASP A 252 -18.12 -16.21 -2.67
N ASP A 253 -18.49 -15.45 -1.64
CA ASP A 253 -17.91 -15.53 -0.30
C ASP A 253 -18.35 -16.81 0.45
N ASP A 254 -19.34 -17.55 -0.05
CA ASP A 254 -19.85 -18.77 0.55
C ASP A 254 -19.11 -20.04 0.09
N ASN A 255 -18.10 -19.92 -0.79
CA ASN A 255 -17.33 -21.04 -1.32
C ASN A 255 -16.47 -21.73 -0.24
N TRP A 256 -17.05 -22.73 0.42
CA TRP A 256 -16.40 -23.51 1.47
C TRP A 256 -16.88 -24.98 1.46
N PRO A 257 -16.00 -25.98 1.63
CA PRO A 257 -14.55 -25.91 1.91
C PRO A 257 -13.71 -25.52 0.67
N PRO A 258 -12.42 -25.19 0.79
CA PRO A 258 -11.60 -24.65 -0.31
C PRO A 258 -11.55 -25.54 -1.57
N ARG A 259 -11.76 -26.86 -1.42
CA ARG A 259 -11.82 -27.83 -2.52
C ARG A 259 -13.16 -27.84 -3.28
N SER A 260 -14.19 -27.15 -2.78
CA SER A 260 -15.45 -26.96 -3.51
C SER A 260 -15.37 -25.87 -4.56
N GLN A 261 -14.28 -25.09 -4.59
CA GLN A 261 -14.05 -24.06 -5.60
C GLN A 261 -14.18 -24.64 -7.01
N ARG A 262 -14.80 -23.83 -7.86
CA ARG A 262 -15.05 -24.09 -9.28
C ARG A 262 -14.52 -22.93 -10.10
N ASP A 263 -14.38 -23.17 -11.40
CA ASP A 263 -14.04 -22.12 -12.36
C ASP A 263 -12.69 -21.43 -12.07
N LEU A 264 -11.74 -22.16 -11.47
CA LEU A 264 -10.41 -21.63 -11.18
C LEU A 264 -9.65 -21.26 -12.46
N ASN A 265 -8.61 -20.42 -12.33
CA ASN A 265 -7.78 -20.01 -13.45
C ASN A 265 -7.17 -21.26 -14.16
N PRO A 266 -7.17 -21.31 -15.51
CA PRO A 266 -6.50 -22.37 -16.26
C PRO A 266 -5.02 -22.58 -15.85
N VAL A 267 -4.33 -21.50 -15.50
CA VAL A 267 -2.93 -21.47 -15.04
C VAL A 267 -2.91 -21.01 -13.58
N ILE A 268 -2.45 -21.91 -12.71
CA ILE A 268 -2.17 -21.61 -11.31
C ILE A 268 -0.74 -22.07 -11.04
N ASP A 269 0.15 -21.10 -10.89
CA ASP A 269 1.55 -21.36 -10.59
C ASP A 269 2.06 -20.55 -9.38
N VAL A 270 1.22 -19.75 -8.72
CA VAL A 270 1.55 -19.10 -7.43
C VAL A 270 1.24 -20.00 -6.23
N GLU A 271 1.93 -19.75 -5.12
CA GLU A 271 1.81 -20.51 -3.88
C GLU A 271 0.55 -20.13 -3.08
N ASP A 272 -0.17 -21.10 -2.53
CA ASP A 272 -1.38 -20.87 -1.72
C ASP A 272 -1.13 -20.90 -0.21
N VAL A 273 0.06 -21.34 0.21
CA VAL A 273 0.57 -21.20 1.57
C VAL A 273 2.02 -20.72 1.54
N SER A 274 2.37 -19.80 2.43
CA SER A 274 3.75 -19.31 2.52
C SER A 274 4.10 -18.84 3.93
N LEU A 275 5.37 -19.03 4.31
CA LEU A 275 5.97 -18.64 5.58
C LEU A 275 7.28 -17.92 5.29
N VAL A 276 7.53 -16.80 5.96
CA VAL A 276 8.72 -15.97 5.77
C VAL A 276 9.29 -15.56 7.12
N ASN A 277 10.60 -15.76 7.29
CA ASN A 277 11.41 -15.15 8.35
C ASN A 277 12.12 -13.91 7.80
N LEU A 278 12.13 -12.82 8.56
CA LEU A 278 12.68 -11.53 8.15
C LEU A 278 13.67 -11.00 9.19
N ARG A 279 14.73 -10.34 8.71
CA ARG A 279 15.62 -9.49 9.51
C ARG A 279 15.57 -8.08 8.97
N LEU A 280 15.21 -7.13 9.83
CA LEU A 280 15.13 -5.71 9.51
C LEU A 280 16.49 -5.02 9.71
N ASP A 281 16.66 -3.86 9.08
CA ASP A 281 17.85 -3.02 9.15
C ASP A 281 18.15 -2.47 10.56
N ASN A 282 17.12 -2.30 11.38
CA ASN A 282 17.22 -1.90 12.79
C ASN A 282 17.46 -3.07 13.76
N GLY A 283 17.64 -4.30 13.25
CA GLY A 283 17.92 -5.49 14.06
C GLY A 283 16.69 -6.27 14.54
N VAL A 284 15.47 -5.77 14.31
CA VAL A 284 14.23 -6.50 14.59
C VAL A 284 14.17 -7.78 13.75
N LEU A 285 13.79 -8.89 14.39
CA LEU A 285 13.47 -10.15 13.71
C LEU A 285 11.95 -10.27 13.57
N ALA A 286 11.46 -10.73 12.43
CA ALA A 286 10.03 -10.88 12.24
C ALA A 286 9.66 -12.16 11.49
N ALA A 287 8.41 -12.56 11.58
CA ALA A 287 7.84 -13.68 10.83
C ALA A 287 6.48 -13.28 10.24
N TYR A 288 6.24 -13.67 8.99
CA TYR A 288 4.96 -13.51 8.31
C TYR A 288 4.52 -14.86 7.74
N GLN A 289 3.27 -15.25 7.97
CA GLN A 289 2.65 -16.41 7.35
C GLN A 289 1.32 -16.03 6.70
N GLN A 290 1.05 -16.63 5.55
CA GLN A 290 -0.25 -16.56 4.88
C GLN A 290 -0.73 -17.93 4.43
N CYS A 291 -2.03 -18.13 4.52
CA CYS A 291 -2.70 -19.34 4.07
C CYS A 291 -4.01 -18.95 3.37
N HIS A 292 -4.17 -19.37 2.11
CA HIS A 292 -5.28 -18.96 1.24
C HIS A 292 -6.48 -19.92 1.23
N PHE A 293 -6.47 -20.90 2.12
CA PHE A 293 -7.50 -21.94 2.20
C PHE A 293 -7.98 -22.13 3.65
N THR A 294 -7.98 -21.04 4.43
CA THR A 294 -8.46 -21.00 5.82
C THR A 294 -9.97 -20.79 5.88
N PRO A 295 -10.68 -21.22 6.94
CA PRO A 295 -12.12 -20.97 7.08
C PRO A 295 -12.46 -19.49 7.31
N ASP A 296 -11.50 -18.73 7.81
CA ASP A 296 -11.64 -17.37 8.27
C ASP A 296 -10.77 -16.41 7.45
N TYR A 297 -11.21 -15.16 7.38
CA TYR A 297 -10.49 -14.06 6.73
C TYR A 297 -10.16 -13.00 7.76
N TRP A 298 -8.93 -12.99 8.25
CA TRP A 298 -8.44 -11.94 9.15
C TRP A 298 -6.93 -12.02 9.31
N ARG A 299 -6.38 -10.96 9.90
CA ARG A 299 -4.96 -10.83 10.21
C ARG A 299 -4.73 -10.68 11.69
N ASN A 300 -3.70 -11.35 12.17
CA ASN A 300 -3.23 -11.25 13.54
C ASN A 300 -1.77 -10.80 13.55
N TYR A 301 -1.54 -9.60 14.08
CA TYR A 301 -0.25 -9.01 14.38
C TYR A 301 0.03 -9.19 15.86
N THR A 302 1.11 -9.90 16.18
CA THR A 302 1.68 -9.97 17.53
C THR A 302 2.99 -9.18 17.53
N VAL A 303 3.02 -8.04 18.22
CA VAL A 303 4.21 -7.19 18.34
C VAL A 303 4.77 -7.34 19.75
N ILE A 304 6.05 -7.70 19.85
CA ILE A 304 6.72 -8.00 21.12
C ILE A 304 7.88 -7.02 21.26
N GLY A 305 7.85 -6.26 22.35
CA GLY A 305 8.96 -5.41 22.78
C GLY A 305 9.64 -5.94 24.03
N ASP A 306 10.62 -5.19 24.53
CA ASP A 306 11.40 -5.55 25.72
C ASP A 306 10.67 -5.30 27.06
N ALA A 307 9.50 -4.67 27.04
CA ALA A 307 8.67 -4.42 28.22
C ALA A 307 7.23 -4.98 28.09
N GLY A 308 6.89 -5.66 27.00
CA GLY A 308 5.57 -6.27 26.83
C GLY A 308 5.31 -6.81 25.43
N ARG A 309 4.07 -7.21 25.19
CA ARG A 309 3.56 -7.55 23.85
C ARG A 309 2.15 -7.01 23.66
N LEU A 310 1.79 -6.75 22.41
CA LEU A 310 0.41 -6.50 22.01
C LEU A 310 -0.02 -7.43 20.89
N GLU A 311 -1.33 -7.64 20.78
CA GLU A 311 -1.93 -8.51 19.78
C GLU A 311 -3.34 -8.02 19.42
N ASN A 312 -3.67 -7.96 18.12
CA ASN A 312 -5.05 -7.67 17.69
C ASN A 312 -5.89 -8.95 17.56
N PHE A 313 -7.18 -8.81 17.87
CA PHE A 313 -8.21 -9.83 17.70
C PHE A 313 -9.32 -9.23 16.84
N GLY A 314 -9.39 -9.68 15.58
CA GLY A 314 -10.17 -9.05 14.52
C GLY A 314 -9.48 -7.83 13.90
N ASP A 315 -10.00 -7.40 12.77
CA ASP A 315 -9.54 -6.25 11.97
C ASP A 315 -10.70 -5.35 11.48
N GLY A 316 -11.93 -5.63 11.92
CA GLY A 316 -13.16 -4.87 11.63
C GLY A 316 -13.94 -4.48 12.88
N PRO A 317 -15.24 -4.15 12.75
CA PRO A 317 -16.09 -3.74 13.88
C PRO A 317 -16.06 -4.72 15.05
N GLY A 318 -15.93 -4.19 16.27
CA GLY A 318 -15.80 -5.00 17.49
C GLY A 318 -14.41 -5.62 17.72
N ALA A 319 -13.42 -5.35 16.87
CA ALA A 319 -12.05 -5.77 17.09
C ALA A 319 -11.43 -5.10 18.34
N VAL A 320 -10.43 -5.76 18.91
CA VAL A 320 -9.69 -5.25 20.06
C VAL A 320 -8.19 -5.43 19.89
N VAL A 321 -7.40 -4.54 20.47
CA VAL A 321 -5.96 -4.72 20.68
C VAL A 321 -5.73 -5.00 22.16
N LYS A 322 -5.13 -6.16 22.46
CA LYS A 322 -4.81 -6.60 23.81
C LYS A 322 -3.33 -6.36 24.11
N VAL A 323 -3.00 -5.93 25.32
CA VAL A 323 -1.63 -5.66 25.79
C VAL A 323 -1.30 -6.52 27.01
N TRP A 324 -0.13 -7.17 26.98
CA TRP A 324 0.44 -7.89 28.11
C TRP A 324 1.82 -7.31 28.45
N ASN A 325 1.93 -6.62 29.57
CA ASN A 325 3.15 -5.94 30.02
C ASN A 325 3.48 -6.20 31.50
N ALA A 326 2.74 -7.08 32.19
CA ALA A 326 3.10 -7.58 33.51
C ALA A 326 3.65 -9.01 33.45
N ARG A 327 4.85 -9.23 34.03
CA ARG A 327 5.45 -10.57 34.14
C ARG A 327 4.63 -11.46 35.08
N ARG A 328 4.22 -12.63 34.58
CA ARG A 328 3.50 -13.70 35.30
C ARG A 328 3.95 -15.07 34.78
N SER A 329 3.78 -16.12 35.56
CA SER A 329 4.04 -17.52 35.15
C SER A 329 2.77 -18.15 34.57
N GLY A 330 2.86 -18.84 33.45
CA GLY A 330 1.75 -19.61 32.85
C GLY A 330 0.95 -18.86 31.78
N HIS A 331 0.09 -19.59 31.08
CA HIS A 331 -0.84 -19.03 30.09
C HIS A 331 -1.95 -18.23 30.78
N ARG A 332 -2.33 -17.09 30.20
CA ARG A 332 -3.52 -16.33 30.58
C ARG A 332 -4.27 -15.87 29.33
N PRO A 333 -5.58 -16.13 29.24
CA PRO A 333 -6.38 -15.60 28.14
C PRO A 333 -6.58 -14.07 28.28
N GLU A 334 -6.48 -13.56 29.51
CA GLU A 334 -6.79 -12.17 29.84
C GLU A 334 -5.54 -11.29 29.72
N ALA A 335 -5.71 -10.14 29.11
CA ALA A 335 -4.68 -9.13 28.91
C ALA A 335 -4.60 -8.16 30.09
N ASP A 336 -3.45 -7.50 30.26
CA ASP A 336 -3.29 -6.45 31.27
C ASP A 336 -4.08 -5.19 30.87
N ALA A 337 -4.24 -4.95 29.57
CA ALA A 337 -5.16 -3.96 29.02
C ALA A 337 -5.83 -4.47 27.73
N VAL A 338 -7.06 -4.01 27.51
CA VAL A 338 -7.83 -4.26 26.29
C VAL A 338 -8.27 -2.92 25.74
N HIS A 339 -7.89 -2.63 24.50
CA HIS A 339 -8.21 -1.40 23.80
C HIS A 339 -9.20 -1.71 22.68
N PRO A 340 -10.44 -1.19 22.72
CA PRO A 340 -11.37 -1.36 21.61
C PRO A 340 -10.82 -0.62 20.38
N VAL A 341 -10.91 -1.26 19.22
CA VAL A 341 -10.64 -0.61 17.93
C VAL A 341 -11.78 0.37 17.66
N PRO A 342 -11.50 1.64 17.33
CA PRO A 342 -12.56 2.59 17.00
C PRO A 342 -13.34 2.14 15.77
N ASP A 343 -14.66 2.11 15.87
CA ASP A 343 -15.52 1.97 14.71
C ASP A 343 -15.46 3.29 13.92
N LEU A 344 -15.03 3.23 12.66
CA LEU A 344 -15.28 4.34 11.73
C LEU A 344 -16.73 4.22 11.26
N GLN A 345 -17.46 5.34 11.29
CA GLN A 345 -18.83 5.37 10.79
C GLN A 345 -18.88 5.00 9.30
N ASP A 346 -19.96 4.31 8.94
CA ASP A 346 -20.32 3.77 7.62
C ASP A 346 -19.61 2.48 7.20
N ASP A 347 -20.37 1.61 6.51
CA ASP A 347 -20.03 0.28 5.98
C ASP A 347 -18.93 0.30 4.89
N ALA A 348 -17.92 1.16 5.06
CA ALA A 348 -16.84 1.38 4.12
C ALA A 348 -15.83 0.22 4.17
N PHE A 349 -15.52 -0.32 3.00
CA PHE A 349 -14.53 -1.37 2.79
C PHE A 349 -13.21 -1.09 3.55
N HIS A 350 -12.63 -2.13 4.14
CA HIS A 350 -11.41 -2.06 4.96
C HIS A 350 -11.55 -1.19 6.23
N GLY A 351 -12.76 -1.14 6.82
CA GLY A 351 -13.00 -0.47 8.10
C GLY A 351 -12.81 1.05 8.04
N GLY A 352 -13.20 1.68 6.92
CA GLY A 352 -13.09 3.14 6.71
C GLY A 352 -11.73 3.64 6.20
N ALA A 353 -10.81 2.75 5.85
CA ALA A 353 -9.47 3.12 5.40
C ALA A 353 -9.43 3.76 4.00
N ASP A 354 -10.28 3.30 3.07
CA ASP A 354 -10.29 3.77 1.68
C ASP A 354 -10.70 5.27 1.55
N PRO A 355 -11.73 5.78 2.25
CA PRO A 355 -12.02 7.22 2.30
C PRO A 355 -10.87 8.07 2.83
N LEU A 356 -10.23 7.65 3.92
CA LEU A 356 -9.09 8.38 4.50
C LEU A 356 -7.88 8.40 3.56
N LEU A 357 -7.64 7.30 2.85
CA LEU A 357 -6.60 7.22 1.82
C LEU A 357 -6.85 8.23 0.69
N ILE A 358 -8.09 8.31 0.20
CA ILE A 358 -8.48 9.23 -0.88
C ILE A 358 -8.42 10.69 -0.41
N ASP A 359 -8.89 10.99 0.80
CA ASP A 359 -8.80 12.34 1.37
C ASP A 359 -7.33 12.79 1.50
N GLU A 360 -6.46 11.92 2.00
CA GLU A 360 -5.02 12.20 2.07
C GLU A 360 -4.42 12.41 0.67
N PHE A 361 -4.77 11.57 -0.31
CA PHE A 361 -4.30 11.73 -1.69
C PHE A 361 -4.75 13.05 -2.30
N LEU A 362 -6.02 13.42 -2.20
CA LEU A 362 -6.53 14.65 -2.83
C LEU A 362 -5.88 15.90 -2.22
N ARG A 363 -5.73 15.93 -0.89
CA ARG A 363 -4.96 16.97 -0.19
C ARG A 363 -3.51 16.98 -0.67
N PHE A 364 -2.85 15.83 -0.73
CA PHE A 364 -1.45 15.73 -1.16
C PHE A 364 -1.28 16.15 -2.63
N ALA A 365 -2.18 15.74 -3.52
CA ALA A 365 -2.16 16.10 -4.94
C ALA A 365 -2.30 17.62 -5.12
N ARG A 366 -3.14 18.28 -4.33
CA ARG A 366 -3.36 19.74 -4.36
C ARG A 366 -2.16 20.50 -3.76
N ASP A 367 -1.81 20.18 -2.53
CA ASP A 367 -0.98 21.04 -1.67
C ASP A 367 0.42 20.47 -1.39
N GLY A 368 0.64 19.17 -1.64
CA GLY A 368 1.83 18.46 -1.21
C GLY A 368 1.86 18.18 0.30
N GLY A 369 3.05 18.14 0.88
CA GLY A 369 3.24 17.92 2.32
C GLY A 369 3.32 16.45 2.72
N PRO A 370 3.34 16.17 4.04
CA PRO A 370 3.51 14.82 4.56
C PRO A 370 2.34 13.90 4.23
N THR A 371 2.60 12.60 4.16
CA THR A 371 1.61 11.54 3.95
C THR A 371 1.89 10.39 4.92
N ASP A 372 0.84 9.74 5.41
CA ASP A 372 0.95 8.52 6.21
C ASP A 372 1.39 7.33 5.33
N THR A 373 0.95 7.31 4.06
CA THR A 373 1.50 6.38 3.06
C THR A 373 2.89 6.81 2.60
N ALA A 374 3.76 5.85 2.28
CA ALA A 374 5.15 6.13 1.90
C ALA A 374 5.57 5.30 0.69
N PRO A 375 5.91 5.92 -0.46
CA PRO A 375 6.39 5.19 -1.65
C PRO A 375 7.61 4.30 -1.39
N VAL A 376 8.51 4.74 -0.50
CA VAL A 376 9.66 3.93 -0.05
C VAL A 376 9.19 2.66 0.64
N ALA A 377 8.19 2.76 1.51
CA ALA A 377 7.68 1.60 2.24
C ALA A 377 6.98 0.61 1.29
N ALA A 378 6.22 1.11 0.33
CA ALA A 378 5.63 0.27 -0.73
C ALA A 378 6.69 -0.48 -1.54
N ARG A 379 7.75 0.22 -1.96
CA ARG A 379 8.88 -0.41 -2.65
C ARG A 379 9.56 -1.46 -1.75
N MET A 380 9.80 -1.16 -0.48
CA MET A 380 10.46 -2.10 0.44
C MET A 380 9.60 -3.32 0.77
N ALA A 381 8.28 -3.17 0.84
CA ALA A 381 7.36 -4.29 0.96
C ALA A 381 7.40 -5.20 -0.28
N VAL A 382 7.36 -4.62 -1.48
CA VAL A 382 7.54 -5.36 -2.75
C VAL A 382 8.89 -6.07 -2.80
N ALA A 383 9.98 -5.40 -2.41
CA ALA A 383 11.31 -5.99 -2.43
C ALA A 383 11.46 -7.15 -1.44
N ALA A 384 10.88 -7.03 -0.24
CA ALA A 384 10.83 -8.13 0.72
C ALA A 384 10.01 -9.31 0.17
N GLY A 385 8.83 -9.05 -0.39
CA GLY A 385 7.96 -10.07 -0.97
C GLY A 385 8.56 -10.78 -2.19
N ALA A 386 9.22 -10.03 -3.08
CA ALA A 386 9.92 -10.56 -4.25
C ALA A 386 11.07 -11.50 -3.83
N GLN A 387 11.91 -11.06 -2.89
CA GLN A 387 13.02 -11.88 -2.42
C GLN A 387 12.56 -13.07 -1.57
N ALA A 388 11.45 -12.93 -0.84
CA ALA A 388 10.86 -14.05 -0.12
C ALA A 388 10.32 -15.10 -1.11
N THR A 389 9.64 -14.67 -2.17
CA THR A 389 9.22 -15.56 -3.27
C THR A 389 10.41 -16.27 -3.92
N ALA A 390 11.50 -15.53 -4.19
CA ALA A 390 12.73 -16.12 -4.75
C ALA A 390 13.47 -17.06 -3.77
N SER A 391 13.33 -16.85 -2.46
CA SER A 391 13.86 -17.74 -1.42
C SER A 391 13.07 -19.05 -1.39
N LEU A 392 11.74 -18.95 -1.32
CA LEU A 392 10.82 -20.09 -1.31
C LEU A 392 11.08 -21.02 -2.51
N ARG A 393 11.20 -20.45 -3.71
CA ARG A 393 11.40 -21.22 -4.95
C ARG A 393 12.81 -21.79 -5.12
N ASP A 394 13.73 -21.44 -4.23
CA ASP A 394 15.12 -21.92 -4.20
C ASP A 394 15.40 -22.68 -2.89
N GLY A 395 14.45 -23.54 -2.51
CA GLY A 395 14.58 -24.44 -1.34
C GLY A 395 14.66 -23.71 0.00
N GLY A 396 14.21 -22.47 0.08
CA GLY A 396 14.31 -21.63 1.28
C GLY A 396 15.71 -21.11 1.55
N THR A 397 16.52 -20.91 0.51
CA THR A 397 17.83 -20.26 0.63
C THR A 397 17.66 -18.80 1.07
N PRO A 398 18.38 -18.31 2.11
CA PRO A 398 18.30 -16.91 2.53
C PRO A 398 18.65 -15.93 1.41
N ARG A 399 17.87 -14.84 1.29
CA ARG A 399 18.05 -13.79 0.27
C ARG A 399 18.26 -12.43 0.93
N THR A 400 19.10 -11.60 0.31
CA THR A 400 19.24 -10.20 0.70
C THR A 400 18.19 -9.37 -0.03
N VAL A 401 17.52 -8.47 0.69
CA VAL A 401 16.61 -7.48 0.09
C VAL A 401 17.45 -6.31 -0.43
N PRO A 402 17.37 -5.97 -1.73
CA PRO A 402 18.15 -4.88 -2.29
C PRO A 402 17.73 -3.56 -1.62
N PRO A 403 18.69 -2.71 -1.20
CA PRO A 403 18.35 -1.39 -0.68
C PRO A 403 17.78 -0.49 -1.78
N LEU A 404 17.10 0.59 -1.37
CA LEU A 404 16.74 1.69 -2.25
C LEU A 404 17.94 2.65 -2.41
N ASP A 405 18.04 3.31 -3.56
CA ASP A 405 18.97 4.42 -3.76
C ASP A 405 18.79 5.51 -2.68
N ALA A 406 19.91 5.96 -2.10
CA ALA A 406 19.89 6.88 -0.96
C ALA A 406 19.31 8.26 -1.30
N ALA A 407 19.49 8.74 -2.55
CA ALA A 407 18.92 10.02 -2.97
C ALA A 407 17.41 9.91 -3.14
N LEU A 408 16.91 8.79 -3.67
CA LEU A 408 15.47 8.51 -3.71
C LEU A 408 14.90 8.42 -2.29
N ALA A 409 15.54 7.66 -1.39
CA ALA A 409 15.11 7.55 0.00
C ALA A 409 15.03 8.92 0.70
N ALA A 410 16.05 9.77 0.53
CA ALA A 410 16.07 11.12 1.08
C ALA A 410 14.97 12.01 0.51
N TYR A 411 14.71 11.96 -0.80
CA TYR A 411 13.65 12.73 -1.45
C TYR A 411 12.25 12.40 -0.89
N PHE A 412 11.94 11.11 -0.76
CA PHE A 412 10.64 10.69 -0.22
C PHE A 412 10.54 10.92 1.30
N ALA A 413 11.64 10.78 2.05
CA ALA A 413 11.68 11.15 3.47
C ALA A 413 11.43 12.66 3.68
N ALA A 414 11.82 13.49 2.72
CA ALA A 414 11.52 14.91 2.67
C ALA A 414 10.12 15.20 2.08
N HIS A 415 9.20 14.24 2.05
CA HIS A 415 7.84 14.41 1.51
C HIS A 415 7.80 14.87 0.06
N GLN A 416 8.69 14.29 -0.76
CA GLN A 416 8.80 14.60 -2.19
C GLN A 416 9.11 16.08 -2.43
N SER A 417 9.87 16.67 -1.51
CA SER A 417 10.42 18.01 -1.64
C SER A 417 11.87 18.00 -2.07
N ARG A 418 12.26 18.95 -2.91
CA ARG A 418 13.68 19.18 -3.21
C ARG A 418 14.21 20.29 -2.31
N PRO A 419 15.37 20.10 -1.65
CA PRO A 419 16.03 21.20 -0.97
C PRO A 419 16.40 22.28 -1.99
N TYR A 420 16.18 23.55 -1.62
CA TYR A 420 16.51 24.70 -2.44
C TYR A 420 17.98 24.63 -2.88
N ARG A 421 18.23 24.59 -4.19
CA ARG A 421 19.54 24.87 -4.78
C ARG A 421 19.48 26.27 -5.38
N PRO A 422 20.20 27.27 -4.85
CA PRO A 422 20.32 28.54 -5.55
C PRO A 422 20.89 28.27 -6.95
N GLY A 423 20.30 28.91 -7.96
CA GLY A 423 20.76 28.78 -9.34
C GLY A 423 22.23 29.22 -9.47
N PRO A 424 22.97 28.72 -10.47
CA PRO A 424 24.32 29.20 -10.73
C PRO A 424 24.28 30.71 -10.99
N GLY A 425 24.75 31.50 -10.02
CA GLY A 425 24.78 32.96 -10.10
C GLY A 425 24.12 33.73 -8.95
N GLN A 426 23.44 33.07 -7.99
CA GLN A 426 22.96 33.74 -6.78
C GLN A 426 24.00 33.59 -5.65
N PRO A 427 24.65 34.67 -5.18
CA PRO A 427 25.58 34.58 -4.05
C PRO A 427 24.82 34.17 -2.78
N PRO A 428 25.46 33.43 -1.85
CA PRO A 428 24.85 33.07 -0.58
C PRO A 428 24.44 34.35 0.16
N SER A 429 23.21 34.38 0.68
CA SER A 429 22.73 35.48 1.52
C SER A 429 23.59 35.55 2.78
N THR A 430 24.50 36.53 2.80
CA THR A 430 25.29 36.85 3.98
C THR A 430 24.43 37.69 4.91
N ASN A 431 23.74 37.04 5.85
CA ASN A 431 23.29 37.74 7.05
C ASN A 431 24.51 37.93 7.96
N SER A 432 25.30 38.97 7.68
CA SER A 432 26.28 39.52 8.62
C SER A 432 25.61 40.60 9.46
N HIS A 433 25.03 40.22 10.61
CA HIS A 433 24.92 41.16 11.71
C HIS A 433 26.22 41.08 12.51
N ALA A 434 27.17 41.93 12.13
CA ALA A 434 28.27 42.30 13.00
C ALA A 434 27.70 43.19 14.11
N VAL A 435 27.68 42.66 15.34
CA VAL A 435 27.57 43.46 16.56
C VAL A 435 28.95 44.06 16.78
N LEU A 436 29.06 45.38 16.64
CA LEU A 436 30.15 46.16 17.20
C LEU A 436 29.74 46.48 18.64
N ASP A 437 30.42 45.86 19.60
CA ASP A 437 30.40 46.28 21.00
C ASP A 437 31.56 47.27 21.22
N ASP A 438 31.21 48.46 21.71
CA ASP A 438 32.05 49.32 22.56
C ASP A 438 31.67 49.07 24.04
#